data_AF-A0A351IV91-F1
#
_entry.id   AF-A0A351IV91-F1
#
_cell.length_a   1.000
_cell.length_b   1.000
_cell.length_c   1.000
_cell.angle_alpha   90.00
_cell.angle_beta   90.00
_cell.angle_gamma   90.00
#
_symmetry.space_group_name_H-M   'P 1'
#
loop_
_entity.id
_entity.type
_entity.pdbx_description
1 polymer ?
#
loop_
_entity_poly.entity_id
_entity_poly.type
_entity_poly.pdbx_seq_one_letter_code
_entity_poly.pdbx_strand_id
1 'polypeptide(L)'
;MILTGGSIHPMVVGDTATAEAVRLDGRRITHVGSLEAARALGDADIVDLEGACLMPGFVDAHTHPLMHGQCGSWADLSMTSSVDEVLKLMGEHARLEARTGPVRGFGYDHHRLVESRHPAAAGRGR
;
A
#
# COMPACT_ATOMS: atom_id res chain seq x y z
N MET A 1 -1.10 3.67 -27.56
CA MET A 1 -0.05 2.74 -27.10
C MET A 1 -0.55 1.30 -27.20
N ILE A 2 0.33 0.35 -27.50
CA ILE A 2 0.06 -1.10 -27.48
C ILE A 2 1.09 -1.75 -26.56
N LEU A 3 0.64 -2.51 -25.56
CA LEU A 3 1.46 -3.35 -24.70
C LEU A 3 1.42 -4.78 -25.23
N THR A 4 2.57 -5.44 -25.43
CA THR A 4 2.65 -6.82 -25.99
C THR A 4 3.94 -7.52 -25.56
N GLY A 5 4.16 -8.77 -25.96
CA GLY A 5 5.42 -9.48 -25.72
C GLY A 5 5.56 -10.13 -24.33
N GLY A 6 4.45 -10.27 -23.59
CA GLY A 6 4.41 -10.92 -22.28
C GLY A 6 3.08 -11.62 -22.01
N SER A 7 2.91 -12.22 -20.83
CA SER A 7 1.63 -12.86 -20.47
C SER A 7 0.59 -11.80 -20.09
N ILE A 8 -0.60 -11.87 -20.67
CA ILE A 8 -1.66 -10.89 -20.41
C ILE A 8 -2.87 -11.60 -19.78
N HIS A 9 -3.29 -11.12 -18.62
CA HIS A 9 -4.40 -11.68 -17.85
C HIS A 9 -5.51 -10.63 -17.66
N PRO A 10 -6.49 -10.52 -18.57
CA PRO A 10 -7.53 -9.49 -18.50
C PRO A 10 -8.53 -9.67 -17.35
N MET A 11 -8.56 -10.85 -16.72
CA MET A 11 -9.44 -11.19 -15.60
C MET A 11 -10.95 -10.98 -15.88
N VAL A 12 -11.39 -11.32 -17.10
CA VAL A 12 -12.82 -11.31 -17.47
C VAL A 12 -13.38 -12.73 -17.52
N VAL A 13 -14.69 -12.86 -17.30
CA VAL A 13 -15.39 -14.15 -17.36
C VAL A 13 -15.55 -14.58 -18.82
N GLY A 14 -14.90 -15.67 -19.22
CA GLY A 14 -14.88 -16.19 -20.59
C GLY A 14 -13.50 -16.73 -20.97
N ASP A 15 -13.34 -17.15 -22.23
CA ASP A 15 -12.03 -17.57 -22.73
C ASP A 15 -11.20 -16.35 -23.15
N THR A 16 -10.24 -15.97 -22.29
CA THR A 16 -9.22 -14.96 -22.61
C THR A 16 -7.82 -15.55 -22.57
N ALA A 17 -7.69 -16.85 -22.80
CA ALA A 17 -6.44 -17.59 -22.59
C ALA A 17 -5.28 -17.13 -23.49
N THR A 18 -5.49 -16.19 -24.41
CA THR A 18 -4.54 -15.85 -25.49
C THR A 18 -4.50 -14.37 -25.83
N ALA A 19 -4.72 -13.45 -24.88
CA ALA A 19 -4.46 -12.04 -25.16
C ALA A 19 -2.95 -11.82 -25.40
N GLU A 20 -2.60 -11.35 -26.58
CA GLU A 20 -1.23 -11.04 -26.99
C GLU A 20 -0.91 -9.55 -26.86
N ALA A 21 -1.95 -8.72 -26.89
CA ALA A 21 -1.81 -7.28 -26.81
C ALA A 21 -2.98 -6.58 -26.10
N VAL A 22 -2.65 -5.46 -25.45
CA VAL A 22 -3.62 -4.47 -24.94
C VAL A 22 -3.34 -3.13 -25.59
N ARG A 23 -4.34 -2.57 -26.29
CA ARG A 23 -4.26 -1.21 -26.86
C ARG A 23 -4.93 -0.22 -25.93
N LEU A 24 -4.25 0.90 -25.72
CA LEU A 24 -4.73 2.05 -24.97
C LEU A 24 -4.78 3.31 -25.83
N ASP A 25 -5.84 4.09 -25.61
CA ASP A 25 -5.96 5.49 -26.03
C ASP A 25 -6.13 6.37 -24.78
N GLY A 26 -5.09 7.16 -24.47
CA GLY A 26 -4.97 7.88 -23.22
C GLY A 26 -5.14 6.97 -21.99
N ARG A 27 -6.25 7.15 -21.26
CA ARG A 27 -6.58 6.39 -20.03
C ARG A 27 -7.59 5.26 -20.25
N ARG A 28 -7.90 4.92 -21.50
CA ARG A 28 -8.91 3.90 -21.83
C ARG A 28 -8.28 2.76 -22.61
N ILE A 29 -8.65 1.55 -22.24
CA ILE A 29 -8.37 0.35 -23.04
C ILE A 29 -9.36 0.34 -24.21
N THR A 30 -8.84 0.26 -25.43
CA THR A 30 -9.64 0.23 -26.66
C THR A 30 -9.64 -1.14 -27.33
N HIS A 31 -8.69 -2.01 -26.98
CA HIS A 31 -8.62 -3.38 -27.47
C HIS A 31 -7.87 -4.29 -26.50
N VAL A 32 -8.32 -5.53 -26.38
CA VAL A 32 -7.64 -6.64 -25.72
C VAL A 32 -7.81 -7.85 -26.61
N GLY A 33 -6.72 -8.49 -27.04
CA GLY A 33 -6.80 -9.57 -28.02
C GLY A 33 -5.46 -9.80 -28.73
N SER A 34 -5.52 -10.10 -30.02
CA SER A 34 -4.31 -10.33 -30.83
C SER A 34 -3.55 -9.04 -31.12
N LEU A 35 -2.24 -9.14 -31.29
CA LEU A 35 -1.40 -7.99 -31.66
C LEU A 35 -1.79 -7.44 -33.04
N GLU A 36 -2.18 -8.31 -33.96
CA GLU A 36 -2.66 -7.92 -35.29
C GLU A 36 -3.90 -7.03 -35.22
N ALA A 37 -4.94 -7.45 -34.48
CA ALA A 37 -6.16 -6.68 -34.34
C ALA A 37 -5.91 -5.35 -33.61
N ALA A 38 -5.00 -5.32 -32.63
CA ALA A 38 -4.57 -4.09 -31.99
C ALA A 38 -3.90 -3.11 -32.97
N ARG A 39 -3.03 -3.59 -33.88
CA ARG A 39 -2.36 -2.77 -34.91
C ARG A 39 -3.32 -2.27 -35.99
N ALA A 40 -4.33 -3.07 -36.35
CA ALA A 40 -5.32 -2.70 -37.37
C ALA A 40 -6.17 -1.47 -37.00
N LEU A 41 -6.22 -1.11 -35.71
CA LEU A 41 -6.94 0.07 -35.20
C LEU A 41 -6.19 1.40 -35.44
N GLY A 42 -5.02 1.38 -36.10
CA GLY A 42 -4.24 2.56 -36.49
C GLY A 42 -2.89 2.67 -35.77
N ASP A 43 -2.11 3.71 -36.09
CA ASP A 43 -0.78 3.90 -35.50
C ASP A 43 -0.83 4.08 -33.98
N ALA A 44 0.17 3.53 -33.29
CA ALA A 44 0.35 3.63 -31.84
C ALA A 44 1.78 3.25 -31.46
N ASP A 45 2.32 3.89 -30.42
CA ASP A 45 3.58 3.46 -29.80
C ASP A 45 3.45 2.02 -29.27
N ILE A 46 4.46 1.19 -29.49
CA ILE A 46 4.50 -0.19 -29.02
C ILE A 46 5.49 -0.29 -27.86
N VAL A 47 5.06 -0.93 -26.78
CA VAL A 47 5.90 -1.30 -25.64
C VAL A 47 5.94 -2.82 -25.57
N ASP A 48 7.14 -3.37 -25.74
CA ASP A 48 7.43 -4.78 -25.49
C ASP A 48 7.61 -4.98 -23.97
N LEU A 49 6.91 -5.98 -23.42
CA LEU A 49 6.94 -6.35 -22.02
C LEU A 49 8.10 -7.29 -21.69
N GLU A 50 8.85 -7.77 -22.69
CA GLU A 50 10.02 -8.64 -22.51
C GLU A 50 9.72 -9.89 -21.67
N GLY A 51 8.53 -10.49 -21.86
CA GLY A 51 8.05 -11.64 -21.12
C GLY A 51 7.37 -11.33 -19.78
N ALA A 52 7.33 -10.06 -19.34
CA ALA A 52 6.66 -9.67 -18.09
C ALA A 52 5.14 -9.84 -18.15
N CYS A 53 4.53 -10.04 -16.97
CA CYS A 53 3.09 -10.22 -16.83
C CYS A 53 2.36 -8.87 -16.77
N LEU A 54 1.30 -8.73 -17.59
CA LEU A 54 0.34 -7.64 -17.54
C LEU A 54 -1.00 -8.14 -16.96
N MET A 55 -1.48 -7.48 -15.93
CA MET A 55 -2.75 -7.77 -15.26
C MET A 55 -3.40 -6.46 -14.77
N PRO A 56 -4.72 -6.45 -14.48
CA PRO A 56 -5.35 -5.33 -13.81
C PRO A 56 -4.61 -4.96 -12.52
N GLY A 57 -4.51 -3.65 -12.26
CA GLY A 57 -4.02 -3.17 -10.98
C GLY A 57 -4.93 -3.65 -9.83
N PHE A 58 -4.35 -3.84 -8.66
CA PHE A 58 -5.12 -4.20 -7.47
C PHE A 58 -6.12 -3.10 -7.12
N VAL A 59 -7.33 -3.51 -6.77
CA VAL A 59 -8.38 -2.62 -6.24
C VAL A 59 -8.71 -3.08 -4.83
N ASP A 60 -8.39 -2.25 -3.85
CA ASP A 60 -8.76 -2.46 -2.46
C ASP A 60 -10.12 -1.79 -2.19
N ALA A 61 -11.14 -2.62 -1.96
CA ALA A 61 -12.51 -2.15 -1.73
C ALA A 61 -12.73 -1.57 -0.33
N HIS A 62 -11.84 -1.86 0.64
CA HIS A 62 -12.00 -1.39 2.00
C HIS A 62 -10.66 -1.27 2.71
N THR A 63 -10.18 -0.03 2.78
CA THR A 63 -8.98 0.31 3.51
C THR A 63 -9.13 1.64 4.23
N HIS A 64 -8.25 1.89 5.21
CA HIS A 64 -8.19 3.14 5.95
C HIS A 64 -6.88 3.88 5.62
N PRO A 65 -6.73 4.44 4.40
CA PRO A 65 -5.45 5.01 3.95
C PRO A 65 -5.04 6.22 4.79
N LEU A 66 -6.01 7.00 5.26
CA LEU A 66 -5.76 8.11 6.17
C LEU A 66 -5.25 7.63 7.53
N MET A 67 -5.87 6.61 8.13
CA MET A 67 -5.40 6.03 9.39
C MET A 67 -4.02 5.41 9.21
N HIS A 68 -3.76 4.73 8.09
CA HIS A 68 -2.44 4.18 7.79
C HIS A 68 -1.36 5.26 7.75
N GLY A 69 -1.60 6.35 7.02
CA GLY A 69 -0.69 7.50 7.00
C GLY A 69 -0.55 8.18 8.37
N GLN A 70 -1.63 8.25 9.16
CA GLN A 70 -1.58 8.78 10.52
C GLN A 70 -0.74 7.91 11.46
N CYS A 71 -0.92 6.60 11.46
CA CYS A 71 -0.09 5.69 12.25
C CYS A 71 1.38 5.79 11.85
N GLY A 72 1.69 5.92 10.55
CA GLY A 72 3.07 6.16 10.08
C GLY A 72 3.69 7.48 10.57
N SER A 73 2.88 8.43 11.04
CA SER A 73 3.33 9.69 11.65
C SER A 73 3.41 9.65 13.18
N TRP A 74 3.08 8.53 13.82
CA TRP A 74 3.07 8.37 15.27
C TRP A 74 4.19 7.44 15.72
N ALA A 75 4.51 7.43 17.01
CA ALA A 75 5.43 6.45 17.57
C ALA A 75 4.84 5.02 17.41
N ASP A 76 5.57 4.14 16.73
CA ASP A 76 5.23 2.72 16.66
C ASP A 76 5.69 2.01 17.95
N LEU A 77 4.72 1.53 18.73
CA LEU A 77 4.94 0.84 19.99
C LEU A 77 4.61 -0.66 19.89
N SER A 78 4.37 -1.18 18.68
CA SER A 78 3.91 -2.56 18.46
C SER A 78 4.88 -3.64 18.93
N MET A 79 6.16 -3.29 19.08
CA MET A 79 7.23 -4.21 19.48
C MET A 79 7.78 -3.94 20.87
N THR A 80 7.17 -3.03 21.66
CA THR A 80 7.61 -2.77 23.03
C THR A 80 7.26 -3.92 23.96
N SER A 81 8.15 -4.18 24.91
CA SER A 81 8.06 -5.25 25.92
C SER A 81 8.04 -4.75 27.36
N SER A 82 8.12 -3.43 27.59
CA SER A 82 7.99 -2.83 28.92
C SER A 82 7.37 -1.43 28.86
N VAL A 83 6.86 -0.95 29.99
CA VAL A 83 6.39 0.44 30.11
C VAL A 83 7.53 1.42 29.91
N ASP A 84 8.74 1.08 30.34
CA ASP A 84 9.93 1.92 30.14
C ASP A 84 10.29 2.05 28.66
N GLU A 85 10.19 0.97 27.89
CA GLU A 85 10.38 1.00 26.43
C GLU A 85 9.32 1.85 25.73
N VAL A 86 8.05 1.74 26.15
CA VAL A 86 6.97 2.61 25.66
C VAL A 86 7.30 4.08 25.91
N LEU A 87 7.70 4.44 27.13
CA LEU A 87 8.03 5.83 27.48
C LEU A 87 9.27 6.33 26.73
N LYS A 88 10.28 5.48 26.57
CA LYS A 88 11.49 5.79 25.80
C LYS A 88 11.17 6.13 24.35
N LEU A 89 10.43 5.27 23.66
CA LEU A 89 10.08 5.48 22.24
C LEU A 89 9.19 6.71 22.05
N MET A 90 8.21 6.93 22.94
CA MET A 90 7.39 8.15 22.94
C MET A 90 8.27 9.41 23.10
N GLY A 91 9.26 9.37 23.99
CA GLY A 91 10.19 10.48 24.21
C GLY A 91 11.16 10.71 23.05
N GLU A 92 11.64 9.66 22.41
CA GLU A 92 12.49 9.75 21.21
C GLU A 92 11.70 10.36 20.05
N HIS A 93 10.48 9.89 19.80
CA HIS A 93 9.60 10.44 18.77
C HIS A 93 9.28 11.92 19.04
N ALA A 94 8.99 12.28 20.30
CA ALA A 94 8.74 13.67 20.71
C ALA A 94 9.90 14.64 20.40
N ARG A 95 11.15 14.17 20.48
CA ARG A 95 12.34 15.01 20.19
C ARG A 95 12.57 15.21 18.70
N LEU A 96 12.13 14.25 17.88
CA LEU A 96 12.27 14.30 16.42
C LEU A 96 11.15 15.10 15.77
N GLU A 97 9.99 15.19 16.41
CA GLU A 97 8.86 15.96 15.94
C GLU A 97 9.10 17.47 16.09
N ALA A 98 9.19 18.18 14.95
CA ALA A 98 9.29 19.65 14.92
C ALA A 98 7.96 20.36 15.27
N ARG A 99 6.90 19.60 15.52
CA ARG A 99 5.53 20.11 15.67
C ARG A 99 5.22 20.48 17.12
N THR A 100 4.57 21.62 17.31
CA THR A 100 3.93 21.98 18.58
C THR A 100 2.59 21.23 18.69
N GLY A 101 2.51 20.20 19.54
CA GLY A 101 1.26 19.47 19.75
C GLY A 101 1.43 18.17 20.56
N PRO A 102 0.34 17.42 20.78
CA PRO A 102 0.39 16.13 21.47
C PRO A 102 1.22 15.11 20.70
N VAL A 103 2.12 14.43 21.41
CA VAL A 103 2.84 13.26 20.91
C VAL A 103 1.88 12.08 20.90
N ARG A 104 1.84 11.35 19.79
CA ARG A 104 0.93 10.20 19.61
C ARG A 104 1.76 8.94 19.36
N GLY A 105 1.22 7.81 19.81
CA GLY A 105 1.78 6.49 19.57
C GLY A 105 0.66 5.47 19.44
N PHE A 106 0.96 4.33 18.83
CA PHE A 106 0.00 3.24 18.60
C PHE A 106 0.64 1.87 18.80
N GLY A 107 -0.20 0.84 18.92
CA GLY A 107 0.23 -0.55 18.79
C GLY A 107 0.72 -1.25 20.05
N TYR A 108 0.89 -0.55 21.19
CA TYR A 108 1.29 -1.24 22.43
C TYR A 108 0.25 -2.28 22.85
N ASP A 109 0.72 -3.38 23.42
CA ASP A 109 -0.12 -4.43 24.01
C ASP A 109 0.34 -4.72 25.43
N HIS A 110 -0.52 -4.40 26.41
CA HIS A 110 -0.27 -4.64 27.83
C HIS A 110 0.03 -6.11 28.19
N HIS A 111 -0.41 -7.08 27.39
CA HIS A 111 -0.07 -8.50 27.60
C HIS A 111 1.39 -8.83 27.25
N ARG A 112 2.04 -7.99 26.44
CA ARG A 112 3.45 -8.14 26.05
C ARG A 112 4.41 -7.38 26.97
N LEU A 113 3.87 -6.51 27.81
CA LEU A 113 4.65 -5.72 28.77
C LEU A 113 5.00 -6.58 29.98
N VAL A 114 6.27 -6.58 30.39
CA VAL A 114 6.77 -7.32 31.56
C VAL A 114 6.01 -6.98 32.84
N GLU A 115 5.48 -5.77 32.95
CA GLU A 115 4.73 -5.31 34.12
C GLU A 115 3.29 -5.87 34.18
N SER A 116 2.80 -6.52 33.12
CA SER A 116 1.42 -7.04 33.03
C SER A 116 0.34 -5.99 33.37
N ARG A 117 0.62 -4.72 33.04
CA ARG A 117 -0.27 -3.58 33.29
C ARG A 117 -0.13 -2.54 32.18
N HIS A 118 -1.13 -1.69 32.06
CA HIS A 118 -1.06 -0.52 31.19
C HIS A 118 -0.01 0.50 31.69
N PRO A 119 0.62 1.26 30.78
CA PRO A 119 1.21 2.54 31.13
C PRO A 119 0.14 3.41 31.81
N ALA A 120 0.47 3.94 32.98
CA ALA A 120 -0.41 4.86 33.71
C ALA A 120 0.12 6.27 33.55
N ALA A 121 -0.77 7.26 33.49
CA ALA A 121 -0.36 8.61 33.79
C ALA A 121 0.27 8.60 35.20
N ALA A 122 1.42 9.26 35.38
CA ALA A 122 1.89 9.55 36.73
C ALA A 122 0.73 10.24 37.45
N GLY A 123 0.30 9.69 38.59
CA GLY A 123 -0.81 10.24 39.35
C GLY A 123 -0.61 11.74 39.50
N ARG A 124 -1.67 12.53 39.26
CA ARG A 124 -1.70 13.93 39.67
C ARG A 124 -1.46 13.93 41.17
N GLY A 125 -0.20 14.14 41.56
CA GLY A 125 0.15 14.43 42.94
C GLY A 125 -0.68 15.63 43.36
N ARG A 126 -1.43 15.44 44.44
CA ARG A 126 -1.96 16.54 45.24
C ARG A 126 -0.81 17.43 45.68
#